data_AF-A0A7X8ZRR5-F1
#
_entry.id   AF-A0A7X8ZRR5-F1
#
_cell.length_a   1.000
_cell.length_b   1.000
_cell.length_c   1.000
_cell.angle_alpha   90.00
_cell.angle_beta   90.00
_cell.angle_gamma   90.00
#
_symmetry.space_group_name_H-M   'P 1'
#
loop_
_entity.id
_entity.type
_entity.pdbx_description
1 polymer ?
#
loop_
_entity_poly.entity_id
_entity_poly.type
_entity_poly.pdbx_seq_one_letter_code
_entity_poly.pdbx_strand_id
1 'polypeptide(L)' 'MKQNQPLAYLMTPRDLNEYIGQNHILGEGKMLRRMIEADRLSSIILFGPPGTGKTSLARVIA' A
#
# COMPACT_ATOMS: atom_id res chain seq x y z
N MET A 1 -18.11 -7.19 16.74
CA MET A 1 -18.12 -6.00 15.87
C MET A 1 -17.20 -4.95 16.48
N LYS A 2 -16.13 -4.52 15.79
CA LYS A 2 -15.12 -3.59 16.33
C LYS A 2 -15.65 -2.15 16.28
N GLN A 3 -16.42 -1.75 17.29
CA GLN A 3 -17.17 -0.49 17.27
C GLN A 3 -16.35 0.78 17.57
N ASN A 4 -15.02 0.68 17.76
CA ASN A 4 -14.16 1.80 18.17
C ASN A 4 -12.83 1.91 17.39
N GLN A 5 -12.76 1.44 16.15
CA GLN A 5 -11.55 1.64 15.35
C GLN A 5 -11.46 3.07 14.79
N PRO A 6 -10.27 3.71 14.83
CA PRO A 6 -10.09 5.05 14.32
C PRO A 6 -10.33 5.10 12.80
N LEU A 7 -10.83 6.24 12.30
CA LEU A 7 -11.15 6.42 10.87
C LEU A 7 -9.98 6.05 9.95
N ALA A 8 -8.75 6.40 10.33
CA ALA A 8 -7.55 6.05 9.56
C ALA A 8 -7.39 4.53 9.34
N TYR A 9 -7.79 3.71 10.32
CA TYR A 9 -7.79 2.26 10.17
C TYR A 9 -8.92 1.80 9.24
N LEU A 10 -10.11 2.40 9.35
CA LEU A 10 -11.25 2.08 8.51
C LEU A 10 -11.04 2.47 7.03
N MET A 11 -10.26 3.53 6.78
CA MET A 11 -9.88 3.99 5.44
C MET A 11 -8.60 3.35 4.91
N THR A 12 -8.06 2.33 5.59
CA THR A 12 -6.88 1.62 5.06
C THR A 12 -7.28 0.89 3.77
N PRO A 13 -6.56 1.09 2.65
CA PRO A 13 -6.86 0.42 1.38
C PRO A 13 -6.75 -1.09 1.53
N ARG A 14 -7.62 -1.80 0.81
CA ARG A 14 -7.72 -3.26 0.81
C ARG A 14 -6.91 -3.91 -0.30
N ASP A 15 -6.72 -3.20 -1.41
CA ASP A 15 -5.92 -3.63 -2.55
C ASP A 15 -5.16 -2.45 -3.16
N LEU A 16 -4.31 -2.74 -4.16
CA LEU A 16 -3.49 -1.73 -4.83
C LEU A 16 -4.30 -0.71 -5.64
N ASN A 17 -5.52 -1.04 -6.07
CA ASN A 17 -6.37 -0.13 -6.83
C ASN A 17 -7.05 0.91 -5.91
N GLU A 18 -7.26 0.57 -4.64
CA GLU A 18 -7.71 1.51 -3.60
C GLU A 18 -6.59 2.41 -3.07
N TYR A 19 -5.33 2.12 -3.40
CA TYR A 19 -4.20 2.90 -2.94
C TYR A 19 -4.10 4.23 -3.70
N ILE A 20 -4.28 5.34 -3.00
CA ILE A 20 -4.27 6.68 -3.61
C ILE A 20 -2.86 7.26 -3.63
N GLY A 21 -2.43 7.70 -4.81
CA GLY A 21 -1.14 8.34 -5.03
C GLY A 21 -0.02 7.35 -5.37
N GLN A 22 1.22 7.83 -5.37
CA GLN A 22 2.40 7.00 -5.70
C GLN A 22 2.37 6.36 -7.11
N ASN A 23 1.58 6.89 -8.06
CA ASN A 23 1.46 6.37 -9.44
C ASN A 23 2.81 6.25 -10.19
N HIS A 24 3.81 7.05 -9.81
CA HIS A 24 5.13 6.98 -10.41
C HIS A 24 5.84 5.64 -10.12
N ILE A 25 5.52 4.98 -9.02
CA ILE A 25 6.06 3.66 -8.62
C ILE A 25 5.03 2.52 -8.64
N LEU A 26 3.76 2.81 -8.34
CA LEU A 26 2.66 1.83 -8.27
C LEU A 26 1.69 1.93 -9.45
N GLY A 27 1.94 2.80 -10.42
CA GLY A 27 1.12 2.87 -11.63
C GLY A 27 1.10 1.57 -12.41
N GLU A 28 0.12 1.42 -13.29
CA GLU A 28 0.02 0.26 -14.18
C GLU A 28 1.33 0.09 -14.98
N GLY A 29 1.80 -1.16 -15.08
CA GLY A 29 3.03 -1.49 -15.77
C GLY A 29 4.33 -1.08 -15.06
N LYS A 30 4.28 -0.42 -13.90
CA LYS A 30 5.47 -0.09 -13.12
C LYS A 30 6.07 -1.34 -12.48
N MET A 31 7.39 -1.32 -12.32
CA MET A 31 8.15 -2.47 -11.82
C MET A 31 7.66 -2.93 -10.44
N LEU A 32 7.45 -2.01 -9.50
CA LEU A 32 6.99 -2.36 -8.15
C LEU A 32 5.59 -2.99 -8.17
N ARG A 33 4.65 -2.42 -8.93
CA ARG A 33 3.31 -3.00 -9.10
C ARG A 33 3.37 -4.42 -9.68
N ARG A 34 4.15 -4.62 -10.76
CA ARG A 34 4.32 -5.95 -11.37
C ARG A 34 4.94 -6.97 -10.42
N MET A 35 5.90 -6.57 -9.59
CA MET A 35 6.52 -7.47 -8.60
C MET A 35 5.54 -7.87 -7.50
N ILE A 36 4.70 -6.94 -7.04
CA ILE A 36 3.65 -7.22 -6.05
C ILE A 36 2.58 -8.14 -6.65
N GLU A 37 2.06 -7.82 -7.84
CA GLU A 37 1.03 -8.61 -8.53
C GLU A 37 1.50 -10.03 -8.89
N ALA A 38 2.80 -10.20 -9.16
CA ALA A 38 3.40 -11.50 -9.45
C ALA A 38 3.83 -12.29 -8.20
N ASP A 39 3.61 -11.74 -6.99
CA ASP A 39 4.07 -12.31 -5.71
C ASP A 39 5.58 -12.63 -5.69
N ARG A 40 6.38 -11.71 -6.25
CA ARG A 40 7.85 -11.82 -6.40
C ARG A 40 8.60 -10.72 -5.66
N LEU A 41 7.95 -10.09 -4.70
CA LEU A 41 8.55 -9.00 -3.95
C LEU A 41 9.54 -9.54 -2.91
N SER A 42 10.80 -9.11 -2.99
CA SER A 42 11.80 -9.36 -1.94
C SER A 42 11.60 -8.39 -0.76
N SER A 43 12.49 -8.42 0.24
CA SER A 43 12.51 -7.41 1.30
C SER A 43 12.65 -6.00 0.73
N ILE A 44 11.80 -5.08 1.18
CA ILE A 44 11.81 -3.66 0.76
C ILE A 44 11.85 -2.73 1.97
N ILE A 45 12.42 -1.55 1.78
CA ILE A 45 12.37 -0.44 2.76
C ILE A 45 11.43 0.62 2.22
N LEU A 46 10.35 0.89 2.96
CA LEU A 46 9.44 2.00 2.66
C LEU A 46 9.88 3.24 3.43
N PHE A 47 10.37 4.26 2.72
CA PHE A 47 10.85 5.51 3.32
C PHE A 47 10.05 6.72 2.82
N GLY A 48 9.85 7.71 3.70
CA GLY A 48 9.22 8.98 3.35
C GLY A 48 8.54 9.67 4.55
N PRO A 49 8.04 10.90 4.37
CA PRO A 49 7.37 11.70 5.41
C PRO A 49 6.20 10.98 6.12
N PRO A 50 5.81 11.37 7.35
CA PRO A 50 4.65 10.77 8.03
C PRO A 50 3.36 10.94 7.20
N GLY A 51 2.46 9.95 7.27
CA GLY A 51 1.17 10.00 6.56
C GLY A 51 1.19 9.68 5.06
N THR A 52 2.35 9.34 4.47
CA THR A 52 2.46 9.05 3.02
C THR A 52 2.00 7.65 2.57
N GLY A 53 1.37 6.88 3.47
CA GLY A 53 0.79 5.57 3.13
C GLY A 53 1.73 4.37 3.21
N LYS A 54 2.95 4.50 3.75
CA LYS A 54 3.91 3.38 3.92
C LYS A 54 3.31 2.17 4.64
N THR A 55 2.68 2.38 5.79
CA THR A 55 2.05 1.31 6.57
C THR A 55 0.85 0.71 5.84
N SER A 56 0.09 1.54 5.11
CA SER A 56 -1.03 1.09 4.28
C SER A 56 -0.54 0.22 3.13
N LEU A 57 0.55 0.62 2.46
CA LEU A 57 1.15 -0.14 1.36
C LEU A 57 1.68 -1.49 1.85
N ALA A 58 2.37 -1.51 2.98
CA ALA A 58 2.85 -2.76 3.59
C ALA A 58 1.69 -3.73 3.91
N ARG A 59 0.52 -3.22 4.31
CA ARG A 59 -0.68 -4.03 4.58
C ARG A 59 -1.37 -4.56 3.33
N VAL A 60 -1.30 -3.83 2.23
CA VAL A 60 -1.88 -4.25 0.94
C VAL A 60 -1.00 -5.32 0.27
N ILE A 61 0.31 -5.28 0.52
CA ILE A 61 1.28 -6.24 -0.03
C ILE A 61 1.32 -7.56 0.76
N ALA A 62 1.05 -7.52 2.07
CA ALA A 62 1.11 -8.67 2.97
C ALA A 62 -0.18 -9.49 2.97
#